data_AF-A0A6V7J8I0-F1
#
_entry.id   AF-A0A6V7J8I0-F1
#
_cell.length_a   1.000
_cell.length_b   1.000
_cell.length_c   1.000
_cell.angle_alpha   90.00
_cell.angle_beta   90.00
_cell.angle_gamma   90.00
#
_symmetry.space_group_name_H-M   'P 1'
#
loop_
_entity.id
_entity.type
_entity.pdbx_description
1 polymer ?
#
loop_
_entity_poly.entity_id
_entity_poly.type
_entity_poly.pdbx_seq_one_letter_code
_entity_poly.pdbx_strand_id
1 'polypeptide(L)'
;KNGKDKIGTYNLFSMDNPPWRYLRNKLSPSFSSGKLKGLFNLMVESSESLVNYLDNEFKNYPEKSKSIEVKNASTRYTTDIISSLAFGIRTNSFSEESAEFYKN
;
A
#
# COMPACT_ATOMS: atom_id res chain seq x y z
N LYS A 1 -24.70 -12.79 8.06
CA LYS A 1 -23.35 -13.33 7.75
C LYS A 1 -23.53 -14.56 6.87
N ASN A 2 -23.39 -14.45 5.54
CA ASN A 2 -23.60 -15.56 4.61
C ASN A 2 -22.42 -16.54 4.70
N GLY A 3 -22.62 -17.70 5.34
CA GLY A 3 -21.61 -18.74 5.58
C GLY A 3 -21.20 -19.56 4.35
N LYS A 4 -21.20 -18.97 3.15
CA LYS A 4 -20.79 -19.66 1.92
C LYS A 4 -19.30 -19.55 1.62
N ASP A 5 -18.65 -18.45 2.04
CA ASP A 5 -17.21 -18.28 1.90
C ASP A 5 -16.50 -18.55 3.23
N LYS A 6 -15.95 -19.76 3.36
CA LYS A 6 -15.22 -20.18 4.56
C LYS A 6 -13.91 -19.39 4.71
N ILE A 7 -13.22 -19.04 3.62
CA ILE A 7 -11.93 -18.31 3.67
C ILE A 7 -12.18 -16.87 4.11
N GLY A 8 -13.17 -16.21 3.51
CA GLY A 8 -13.59 -14.87 3.88
C GLY A 8 -14.03 -14.75 5.33
N THR A 9 -14.55 -15.82 5.95
CA THR A 9 -14.92 -15.78 7.38
C THR A 9 -13.75 -15.92 8.35
N TYR A 10 -12.59 -16.43 7.92
CA TYR A 10 -11.40 -16.64 8.78
C TYR A 10 -10.34 -15.52 8.65
N ASN A 11 -10.76 -14.27 8.48
CA ASN A 11 -9.87 -13.11 8.55
C ASN A 11 -10.10 -12.31 9.84
N LEU A 12 -9.09 -11.55 10.29
CA LEU A 12 -9.14 -10.77 11.54
C LEU A 12 -10.33 -9.81 11.63
N PHE A 13 -10.82 -9.29 10.50
CA PHE A 13 -11.92 -8.32 10.46
C PHE A 13 -13.30 -8.97 10.48
N SER A 14 -13.39 -10.28 10.28
CA SER A 14 -14.66 -11.01 10.20
C SER A 14 -14.86 -12.06 11.30
N MET A 15 -13.78 -12.43 12.00
CA MET A 15 -13.85 -13.34 13.16
C MET A 15 -14.59 -12.71 14.34
N ASP A 16 -15.37 -13.55 15.02
CA ASP A 16 -15.94 -13.21 16.32
C ASP A 16 -14.98 -13.62 17.47
N ASN A 17 -15.26 -13.13 18.67
CA ASN A 17 -14.60 -13.62 19.88
C ASN A 17 -14.93 -15.10 20.13
N PRO A 18 -14.04 -15.89 20.77
CA PRO A 18 -12.67 -15.57 21.22
C PRO A 18 -11.52 -15.50 20.18
N PRO A 19 -11.56 -16.19 19.01
CA PRO A 19 -10.44 -16.23 18.06
C PRO A 19 -9.94 -14.86 17.60
N TRP A 20 -10.85 -13.89 17.42
CA TRP A 20 -10.50 -12.50 17.10
C TRP A 20 -9.48 -11.92 18.09
N ARG A 21 -9.75 -12.05 19.41
CA ARG A 21 -8.91 -11.49 20.46
C ARG A 21 -7.52 -12.13 20.46
N TYR A 22 -7.46 -13.45 20.27
CA TYR A 22 -6.20 -14.17 20.17
C TYR A 22 -5.34 -13.68 19.00
N LEU A 23 -5.93 -13.59 17.80
CA LEU A 23 -5.22 -13.17 16.60
C LEU A 23 -4.82 -11.68 16.67
N ARG A 24 -5.71 -10.81 17.18
CA ARG A 24 -5.41 -9.38 17.38
C ARG A 24 -4.24 -9.17 18.32
N ASN A 25 -4.19 -9.91 19.44
CA ASN A 25 -3.09 -9.82 20.40
C ASN A 25 -1.75 -10.23 19.78
N LYS A 26 -1.74 -11.23 18.88
CA LYS A 26 -0.52 -11.65 18.19
C LYS A 26 -0.03 -10.66 17.13
N LEU A 27 -0.93 -9.98 16.43
CA LEU A 27 -0.58 -9.07 15.33
C LEU A 27 -0.27 -7.64 15.79
N SER A 28 -0.87 -7.19 16.89
CA SER A 28 -0.71 -5.80 17.38
C SER A 28 0.75 -5.37 17.61
N PRO A 29 1.68 -6.21 18.11
CA PRO A 29 3.08 -5.82 18.32
C PRO A 29 3.81 -5.36 17.04
N SER A 30 3.42 -5.88 15.87
CA SER A 30 3.99 -5.50 14.58
C SER A 30 3.68 -4.04 14.19
N PHE A 31 2.66 -3.44 14.79
CA PHE A 31 2.24 -2.04 14.56
C PHE A 31 2.62 -1.12 15.72
N SER A 32 3.59 -1.51 16.56
CA SER A 32 4.14 -0.63 17.60
C SER A 32 4.89 0.56 16.99
N SER A 33 4.97 1.67 17.72
CA SER A 33 5.68 2.88 17.25
C SER A 33 7.14 2.60 16.88
N GLY A 34 7.83 1.72 17.61
CA GLY A 34 9.20 1.33 17.30
C GLY A 34 9.31 0.57 15.98
N LYS A 35 8.37 -0.34 15.69
CA LYS A 35 8.29 -1.02 14.40
C LYS A 35 7.96 -0.04 13.29
N LEU A 36 6.91 0.78 13.45
CA LEU A 36 6.53 1.82 12.48
C LEU A 36 7.69 2.79 12.17
N LYS A 37 8.47 3.19 13.18
CA LYS A 37 9.66 4.02 12.96
C LYS A 37 10.72 3.32 12.11
N GLY A 38 10.90 2.01 12.28
CA GLY A 38 11.78 1.21 11.41
C GLY A 38 11.30 1.13 9.96
N LEU A 39 9.99 1.27 9.74
CA LEU A 39 9.37 1.25 8.41
C LEU A 39 9.41 2.62 7.71
N PHE A 40 9.74 3.69 8.43
CA PHE A 40 9.75 5.06 7.90
C PHE A 40 10.65 5.21 6.68
N ASN A 41 11.81 4.55 6.67
CA ASN A 41 12.74 4.61 5.54
C ASN A 41 12.10 4.09 4.23
N LEU A 42 11.25 3.06 4.32
CA LEU A 42 10.55 2.52 3.16
C LEU A 42 9.48 3.50 2.65
N MET A 43 8.81 4.22 3.56
CA MET A 43 7.89 5.29 3.17
C MET A 43 8.62 6.44 2.47
N VAL A 44 9.84 6.79 2.92
CA VAL A 44 10.67 7.82 2.28
C VAL A 44 11.09 7.38 0.88
N GLU A 45 11.58 6.14 0.72
CA GLU A 45 11.95 5.57 -0.58
C GLU A 45 10.77 5.57 -1.57
N SER A 46 9.57 5.15 -1.13
CA SER A 46 8.36 5.23 -1.96
C SER A 46 7.96 6.68 -2.29
N SER A 47 8.27 7.63 -1.40
CA SER A 47 7.95 9.06 -1.61
C SER A 47 8.86 9.67 -2.67
N GLU A 48 10.14 9.30 -2.69
CA GLU A 48 11.08 9.69 -3.75
C GLU A 48 10.60 9.20 -5.12
N SER A 49 10.07 7.98 -5.18
CA SER A 49 9.47 7.43 -6.40
C SER A 49 8.24 8.21 -6.88
N LEU A 50 7.38 8.64 -5.95
CA LEU A 50 6.24 9.51 -6.24
C LEU A 50 6.68 10.88 -6.77
N VAL A 51 7.70 11.50 -6.16
CA VAL A 51 8.24 12.79 -6.60
C VAL A 51 8.78 12.67 -8.02
N ASN A 52 9.60 11.65 -8.29
CA ASN A 52 10.14 11.40 -9.62
C ASN A 52 9.05 11.17 -10.67
N TYR A 53 7.99 10.43 -10.31
CA TYR A 53 6.82 10.24 -11.17
C TYR A 53 6.16 11.58 -11.52
N LEU A 54 5.87 12.42 -10.51
CA LEU A 54 5.26 13.73 -10.74
C LEU A 54 6.17 14.62 -11.59
N ASP A 55 7.46 14.71 -11.27
CA ASP A 55 8.42 15.52 -12.04
C ASP A 55 8.43 15.12 -13.52
N ASN A 56 8.41 13.82 -13.82
CA ASN A 56 8.32 13.32 -15.19
C ASN A 56 6.99 13.68 -15.88
N GLU A 57 5.87 13.63 -15.14
CA GLU A 57 4.56 14.05 -15.65
C GLU A 57 4.52 15.53 -16.03
N PHE A 58 5.27 16.39 -15.34
CA PHE A 58 5.35 17.84 -15.62
C PHE A 58 6.43 18.19 -16.64
N LYS A 59 7.51 17.42 -16.75
CA LYS A 59 8.71 17.75 -17.54
C LYS A 59 8.45 18.07 -19.02
N ASN A 60 7.47 17.38 -19.62
CA ASN A 60 7.09 17.57 -21.03
C ASN A 60 5.73 18.26 -21.19
N TYR A 61 5.18 18.83 -20.11
CA TYR A 61 3.89 19.51 -20.17
C TYR A 61 4.10 20.98 -20.59
N PRO A 62 3.45 21.45 -21.67
CA PRO A 62 3.69 22.79 -22.21
C PRO A 62 3.15 23.91 -21.32
N GLU A 63 2.18 23.61 -20.45
CA GLU A 63 1.59 24.58 -19.53
C GLU A 63 2.27 24.54 -18.16
N LYS A 64 2.17 25.65 -17.41
CA LYS A 64 2.75 25.78 -16.06
C LYS A 64 2.01 24.97 -14.98
N SER A 65 0.88 24.36 -15.32
CA SER A 65 0.04 23.60 -14.40
C SER A 65 -0.58 22.42 -15.14
N LYS A 66 -0.54 21.24 -14.53
CA LYS A 66 -1.14 20.01 -15.04
C LYS A 66 -2.09 19.45 -13.99
N SER A 67 -3.25 18.99 -14.42
CA SER A 67 -4.16 18.24 -13.55
C SER A 67 -3.65 16.81 -13.39
N ILE A 68 -3.62 16.30 -12.16
CA ILE A 68 -3.18 14.94 -11.84
C ILE A 68 -4.31 14.15 -11.19
N GLU A 69 -4.45 12.87 -11.54
CA GLU A 69 -5.39 11.99 -10.87
C GLU A 69 -4.80 11.54 -9.52
N VAL A 70 -5.11 12.29 -8.46
CA VAL A 70 -4.59 12.04 -7.11
C VAL A 70 -4.90 10.64 -6.61
N LYS A 71 -6.06 10.07 -6.98
CA LYS A 71 -6.41 8.69 -6.65
C LYS A 71 -5.40 7.69 -7.21
N ASN A 72 -4.99 7.87 -8.47
CA ASN A 72 -4.02 7.02 -9.14
C ASN A 72 -2.65 7.08 -8.45
N ALA A 73 -2.14 8.30 -8.27
CA ALA A 73 -0.86 8.54 -7.60
C ALA A 73 -0.83 7.98 -6.16
N SER A 74 -1.90 8.22 -5.38
CA SER A 74 -2.01 7.74 -3.99
C SER A 74 -2.12 6.23 -3.92
N THR A 75 -2.82 5.61 -4.88
CA THR A 75 -2.94 4.14 -4.94
C THR A 75 -1.59 3.51 -5.24
N ARG A 76 -0.83 4.03 -6.22
CA ARG A 76 0.52 3.55 -6.54
C ARG A 76 1.47 3.67 -5.34
N TYR A 77 1.45 4.82 -4.67
CA TYR A 77 2.25 5.06 -3.46
C TYR A 77 1.92 4.06 -2.33
N THR A 78 0.63 3.88 -2.05
CA THR A 78 0.19 2.96 -0.98
C THR A 78 0.52 1.51 -1.32
N THR A 79 0.37 1.11 -2.58
CA THR A 79 0.74 -0.23 -3.05
C THR A 79 2.22 -0.50 -2.86
N ASP A 80 3.10 0.44 -3.21
CA ASP A 80 4.55 0.28 -3.06
C ASP A 80 4.98 0.18 -1.58
N ILE A 81 4.35 0.97 -0.71
CA ILE A 81 4.55 0.84 0.74
C ILE A 81 4.09 -0.55 1.21
N ILE A 82 2.87 -0.96 0.89
CA ILE A 82 2.34 -2.23 1.39
C ILE A 82 3.11 -3.43 0.81
N SER A 83 3.56 -3.38 -0.44
CA SER A 83 4.34 -4.46 -1.05
C SER A 83 5.70 -4.61 -0.39
N SER A 84 6.36 -3.48 -0.13
CA SER A 84 7.64 -3.43 0.57
C SER A 84 7.51 -3.90 2.02
N LEU A 85 6.46 -3.46 2.72
CA LEU A 85 6.23 -3.78 4.13
C LEU A 85 5.73 -5.20 4.38
N ALA A 86 4.73 -5.65 3.62
CA ALA A 86 4.05 -6.91 3.86
C ALA A 86 4.77 -8.09 3.20
N PHE A 87 5.41 -7.87 2.05
CA PHE A 87 6.01 -8.92 1.25
C PHE A 87 7.53 -8.78 1.07
N GLY A 88 8.12 -7.65 1.47
CA GLY A 88 9.55 -7.40 1.25
C GLY A 88 9.89 -7.18 -0.22
N ILE A 89 8.90 -6.82 -1.05
CA ILE A 89 9.04 -6.67 -2.50
C ILE A 89 8.99 -5.18 -2.84
N ARG A 90 9.97 -4.70 -3.60
CA ARG A 90 9.94 -3.36 -4.19
C ARG A 90 9.18 -3.45 -5.51
N THR A 91 7.89 -3.13 -5.47
CA THR A 91 7.09 -3.03 -6.69
C THR A 91 7.32 -1.64 -7.23
N ASN A 92 8.02 -1.49 -8.35
CA ASN A 92 8.20 -0.20 -9.02
C ASN A 92 6.84 0.33 -9.55
N SER A 93 5.90 0.65 -8.66
CA SER A 93 4.48 0.90 -8.93
C SER A 93 4.24 2.18 -9.71
N PHE A 94 5.30 2.94 -10.00
CA PHE A 94 5.30 4.13 -10.81
C PHE A 94 5.83 3.89 -12.24
N SER A 95 6.39 2.72 -12.55
CA SER A 95 6.73 2.34 -13.94
C SER A 95 5.51 1.79 -14.69
N GLU A 96 5.48 1.97 -16.01
CA GLU A 96 4.40 1.45 -16.88
C GLU A 96 4.25 -0.08 -16.82
N GLU A 97 5.32 -0.81 -16.48
CA GLU A 97 5.30 -2.28 -16.30
C GLU A 97 4.54 -2.74 -15.05
N SER A 98 4.30 -1.86 -14.06
CA SER A 98 3.54 -2.22 -12.85
C SER A 98 2.03 -2.36 -13.06
N ALA A 99 1.56 -2.16 -14.30
CA ALA A 99 0.14 -2.22 -14.65
C ALA A 99 -0.50 -3.60 -14.45
N GLU A 100 0.28 -4.68 -14.28
CA GLU A 100 -0.28 -6.02 -14.06
C GLU A 100 -1.01 -6.17 -12.71
N PHE A 101 -0.58 -5.47 -11.66
CA PHE A 101 -1.32 -5.43 -10.38
C PHE A 101 -2.48 -4.42 -10.38
N TYR A 102 -2.64 -3.64 -11.46
CA TYR A 102 -3.59 -2.53 -11.57
C TYR A 102 -4.75 -2.82 -12.54
N LYS A 103 -4.66 -3.86 -13.38
CA LYS A 103 -5.74 -4.28 -14.28
C LYS A 103 -6.73 -5.18 -13.54
N ASN A 104 -7.91 -4.64 -13.22
CA ASN A 104 -9.13 -5.42 -12.93
C ASN A 104 -9.86 -5.74 -14.23
#